data_AF-A0A7S3ND07-F1
#
_entry.id   AF-A0A7S3ND07-F1
#
_cell.length_a   1.000
_cell.length_b   1.000
_cell.length_c   1.000
_cell.angle_alpha   90.00
_cell.angle_beta   90.00
_cell.angle_gamma   90.00
#
_symmetry.space_group_name_H-M   'P 1'
#
loop_
_entity.id
_entity.type
_entity.pdbx_description
1 polymer ?
#
loop_
_entity_poly.entity_id
_entity_poly.type
_entity_poly.pdbx_seq_one_letter_code
_entity_poly.pdbx_strand_id
1 'polypeptide(L)'
;EVLIVLTTKFIYNFKKKKPKRKIKIVDVGAIIISQKNQVDFVLHVPNEYDYRFQTESRKEFIEILQLRFANLDSENTLKIYSVSESLKMFTTTLKDKKYGLYKLPEESCRLRDIEIAGSRQMEEDEEIEK
;
A
#
# COMPACT_ATOMS: atom_id res chain seq x y z
N GLU A 1 12.66 -9.16 -17.42
CA GLU A 1 12.59 -9.54 -16.00
C GLU A 1 12.37 -8.32 -15.12
N VAL A 2 11.41 -8.44 -14.21
CA VAL A 2 11.10 -7.47 -13.16
C VAL A 2 11.30 -8.19 -11.84
N LEU A 3 12.08 -7.61 -10.94
CA LEU A 3 12.36 -8.17 -9.61
C LEU A 3 11.85 -7.19 -8.56
N ILE A 4 11.13 -7.70 -7.56
CA ILE A 4 10.67 -6.94 -6.40
C ILE A 4 11.53 -7.38 -5.21
N VAL A 5 12.14 -6.42 -4.52
CA VAL A 5 12.97 -6.70 -3.34
C VAL A 5 12.41 -5.90 -2.17
N LEU A 6 12.00 -6.60 -1.12
CA LEU A 6 11.64 -6.01 0.16
C LEU A 6 12.84 -6.10 1.10
N THR A 7 13.28 -4.97 1.60
CA THR A 7 14.37 -4.85 2.58
C THR A 7 13.82 -4.34 3.90
N THR A 8 14.68 -4.21 4.92
CA THR A 8 14.26 -3.72 6.24
C THR A 8 13.53 -2.37 6.20
N LYS A 9 13.88 -1.46 5.27
CA LYS A 9 13.35 -0.08 5.24
C LYS A 9 12.69 0.32 3.91
N PHE A 10 12.92 -0.44 2.85
CA PHE A 10 12.54 -0.04 1.50
C PHE A 10 12.01 -1.22 0.68
N ILE A 11 11.13 -0.87 -0.24
CA ILE A 11 10.66 -1.74 -1.32
C ILE A 11 11.29 -1.23 -2.62
N TYR A 12 11.92 -2.14 -3.36
CA TYR A 12 12.53 -1.85 -4.64
C TYR A 12 11.80 -2.58 -5.77
N ASN A 13 11.61 -1.87 -6.88
CA ASN A 13 11.29 -2.47 -8.16
C ASN A 13 12.50 -2.36 -9.07
N PHE A 14 13.07 -3.49 -9.47
CA PHE A 14 14.13 -3.55 -10.45
C PHE A 14 13.56 -3.94 -11.81
N LYS A 15 14.06 -3.29 -12.85
CA LYS A 15 13.86 -3.70 -14.24
C LYS A 15 15.23 -3.99 -14.83
N LYS A 16 15.50 -5.25 -15.18
CA LYS A 16 16.86 -5.72 -15.46
C LYS A 16 17.76 -5.40 -14.24
N LYS A 17 18.96 -4.83 -14.46
CA LYS A 17 19.93 -4.49 -13.41
C LYS A 17 19.78 -3.06 -12.83
N LYS A 18 18.69 -2.34 -13.12
CA LYS A 18 18.50 -0.95 -12.68
C LYS A 18 17.29 -0.81 -11.77
N PRO A 19 17.41 -0.12 -10.61
CA PRO A 19 16.27 0.20 -9.77
C PRO A 19 15.39 1.21 -10.52
N LYS A 20 14.16 0.79 -10.84
CA LYS A 20 13.14 1.63 -11.48
C LYS A 20 12.35 2.43 -10.44
N ARG A 21 12.12 1.85 -9.27
CA ARG A 21 11.39 2.48 -8.15
C ARG A 21 12.00 2.04 -6.83
N LYS A 22 12.02 2.96 -5.87
CA LYS A 22 12.39 2.75 -4.47
C LYS A 22 11.34 3.48 -3.63
N ILE A 23 10.71 2.78 -2.70
CA ILE A 23 9.66 3.30 -1.81
C ILE A 23 10.11 3.01 -0.38
N LYS A 24 10.08 3.99 0.53
CA LYS A 24 10.26 3.70 1.96
C LYS A 24 9.01 3.00 2.46
N ILE A 25 9.17 2.01 3.33
CA ILE A 25 8.04 1.27 3.89
C ILE A 25 7.10 2.22 4.66
N VAL A 26 7.66 3.14 5.45
CA VAL A 26 6.90 4.15 6.21
C VAL A 26 6.16 5.18 5.35
N ASP A 27 6.50 5.29 4.06
CA ASP A 27 5.80 6.21 3.14
C ASP A 27 4.56 5.53 2.51
N VAL A 28 4.33 4.23 2.77
CA VAL A 28 3.17 3.49 2.25
C VAL A 28 1.96 3.77 3.14
N GLY A 29 0.93 4.42 2.58
CA GLY A 29 -0.30 4.74 3.32
C GLY A 29 -1.39 3.69 3.15
N ALA A 30 -1.40 2.98 2.02
CA ALA A 30 -2.35 1.90 1.80
C ALA A 30 -1.84 0.83 0.82
N ILE A 31 -2.40 -0.36 0.93
CA ILE A 31 -2.25 -1.47 -0.02
C ILE A 31 -3.61 -1.77 -0.64
N ILE A 32 -3.70 -1.77 -1.97
CA ILE A 32 -4.93 -2.07 -2.68
C ILE A 32 -4.75 -3.39 -3.43
N ILE A 33 -5.50 -4.41 -3.03
CA ILE A 33 -5.45 -5.75 -3.63
C ILE A 33 -6.63 -5.99 -4.57
N SER A 34 -6.36 -6.75 -5.63
CA SER A 34 -7.39 -7.20 -6.58
C SER A 34 -8.11 -8.43 -6.03
N GLN A 35 -9.45 -8.44 -6.11
CA GLN A 35 -10.27 -9.64 -5.92
C GLN A 35 -10.24 -10.57 -7.13
N LYS A 36 -9.91 -10.04 -8.32
CA LYS A 36 -9.92 -10.79 -9.59
C LYS A 36 -8.72 -11.72 -9.77
N ASN A 37 -7.63 -11.49 -9.06
CA ASN A 37 -6.44 -12.33 -9.12
C ASN A 37 -5.64 -12.26 -7.81
N GLN A 38 -4.74 -13.22 -7.62
CA GLN A 38 -3.90 -13.32 -6.42
C GLN A 38 -2.50 -12.73 -6.59
N VAL A 39 -2.25 -11.99 -7.69
CA VAL A 39 -0.89 -11.57 -8.05
C VAL A 39 -0.67 -10.07 -8.01
N ASP A 40 -1.69 -9.28 -8.35
CA ASP A 40 -1.58 -7.84 -8.48
C ASP A 40 -1.96 -7.11 -7.20
N PHE A 41 -1.23 -6.02 -6.94
CA PHE A 41 -1.56 -5.06 -5.88
C PHE A 41 -0.97 -3.69 -6.21
N VAL A 42 -1.50 -2.65 -5.56
CA VAL A 42 -0.99 -1.27 -5.64
C VAL A 42 -0.51 -0.85 -4.26
N LEU A 43 0.66 -0.21 -4.21
CA LEU A 43 1.09 0.54 -3.04
C LEU A 43 0.73 1.99 -3.24
N HIS A 44 -0.15 2.48 -2.37
CA HIS A 44 -0.49 3.88 -2.28
C HIS A 44 0.57 4.63 -1.48
N VAL A 45 1.12 5.70 -2.06
CA VAL A 45 2.19 6.49 -1.44
C VAL A 45 1.71 7.94 -1.35
N PRO A 46 1.12 8.39 -0.22
CA PRO A 46 0.42 9.67 -0.13
C PRO A 46 1.24 10.89 -0.57
N ASN A 47 2.55 10.86 -0.34
CA ASN A 47 3.46 11.96 -0.68
C ASN A 47 4.01 11.89 -2.11
N GLU A 48 3.73 10.82 -2.85
CA GLU A 48 4.20 10.61 -4.22
C GLU A 48 3.08 10.01 -5.12
N TYR A 49 3.46 9.36 -6.21
CA TYR A 49 2.56 8.57 -7.04
C TYR A 49 2.63 7.08 -6.66
N ASP A 50 1.54 6.38 -6.92
CA ASP A 50 1.36 4.99 -6.54
C ASP A 50 2.17 4.05 -7.45
N TYR A 51 2.43 2.84 -6.97
CA TYR A 51 3.12 1.84 -7.77
C TYR A 51 2.36 0.51 -7.77
N ARG A 52 2.06 0.00 -8.96
CA ARG A 52 1.46 -1.31 -9.16
C ARG A 52 2.56 -2.38 -9.27
N PHE A 53 2.40 -3.42 -8.47
CA PHE A 53 3.25 -4.60 -8.45
C PHE A 53 2.46 -5.84 -8.87
N GLN A 54 3.19 -6.86 -9.29
CA GLN A 54 2.67 -8.18 -9.61
C GLN A 54 3.67 -9.23 -9.12
N THR A 55 3.21 -10.22 -8.36
CA THR A 55 4.02 -11.35 -7.88
C THR A 55 3.13 -12.52 -7.47
N GLU A 56 3.58 -13.76 -7.70
CA GLU A 56 2.84 -14.96 -7.30
C GLU A 56 2.79 -15.11 -5.77
N SER A 57 3.82 -14.62 -5.07
CA SER A 57 3.89 -14.59 -3.60
C SER A 57 3.24 -13.34 -2.99
N ARG A 58 2.15 -12.81 -3.58
CA ARG A 58 1.54 -11.53 -3.14
C ARG A 58 1.19 -11.54 -1.66
N LYS A 59 0.55 -12.62 -1.20
CA LYS A 59 0.11 -12.76 0.19
C LYS A 59 1.30 -12.67 1.15
N GLU A 60 2.29 -13.53 0.95
CA GLU A 60 3.52 -13.56 1.75
C GLU A 60 4.26 -12.21 1.71
N PHE A 61 4.34 -11.58 0.53
CA PHE A 61 4.96 -10.26 0.38
C PHE A 61 4.26 -9.19 1.22
N ILE A 62 2.93 -9.16 1.21
CA ILE A 62 2.12 -8.21 1.99
C ILE A 62 2.28 -8.48 3.49
N GLU A 63 2.23 -9.73 3.93
CA GLU A 63 2.41 -10.10 5.34
C GLU A 63 3.77 -9.64 5.88
N ILE A 64 4.85 -9.86 5.11
CA ILE A 64 6.19 -9.40 5.49
C ILE A 64 6.25 -7.86 5.47
N LEU A 65 5.60 -7.20 4.51
CA LEU A 65 5.53 -5.75 4.46
C LEU A 65 4.81 -5.17 5.68
N GLN A 66 3.68 -5.75 6.08
CA GLN A 66 2.94 -5.35 7.28
C GLN A 66 3.79 -5.49 8.53
N LEU A 67 4.47 -6.63 8.70
CA LEU A 67 5.41 -6.84 9.80
C LEU A 67 6.50 -5.75 9.82
N ARG A 68 7.08 -5.42 8.67
CA ARG A 68 8.11 -4.37 8.59
C ARG A 68 7.54 -2.99 8.88
N PHE A 69 6.35 -2.68 8.40
CA PHE A 69 5.67 -1.42 8.67
C PHE A 69 5.42 -1.25 10.16
N ALA A 70 4.79 -2.22 10.82
CA ALA A 70 4.50 -2.18 12.26
C ALA A 70 5.76 -1.96 13.13
N ASN A 71 6.91 -2.48 12.69
CA ASN A 71 8.19 -2.28 13.38
C ASN A 71 8.84 -0.92 13.13
N LEU A 72 8.46 -0.21 12.06
CA LEU A 72 9.05 1.06 11.67
C LEU A 72 8.17 2.26 11.98
N ASP A 73 6.86 2.06 12.03
CA ASP A 73 5.86 3.10 12.20
C ASP A 73 4.69 2.56 13.04
N SER A 74 4.65 2.99 14.31
CA SER A 74 3.58 2.68 15.25
C SER A 74 2.50 3.76 15.32
N GLU A 75 2.67 4.86 14.60
CA GLU A 75 1.78 6.02 14.66
C GLU A 75 0.76 5.99 13.54
N ASN A 76 1.18 5.68 12.31
CA ASN A 76 0.31 5.70 11.14
C ASN A 76 -0.32 4.34 10.89
N THR A 77 -1.53 4.33 10.34
CA THR A 77 -2.21 3.11 9.91
C THR A 77 -1.79 2.72 8.50
N LEU A 78 -1.34 1.48 8.31
CA LEU A 78 -1.20 0.87 6.99
C LEU A 78 -2.54 0.25 6.57
N LYS A 79 -3.31 1.00 5.79
CA LYS A 79 -4.65 0.60 5.34
C LYS A 79 -4.57 -0.51 4.30
N ILE A 80 -5.53 -1.43 4.31
CA ILE A 80 -5.67 -2.44 3.24
C ILE A 80 -7.06 -2.32 2.62
N TYR A 81 -7.12 -2.29 1.29
CA TYR A 81 -8.35 -2.25 0.52
C TYR A 81 -8.42 -3.43 -0.43
N SER A 82 -9.62 -3.95 -0.66
CA SER A 82 -9.89 -5.02 -1.61
C SER A 82 -10.96 -4.59 -2.60
N VAL A 83 -10.63 -4.62 -3.89
CA VAL A 83 -11.50 -4.08 -4.95
C VAL A 83 -11.79 -5.10 -6.04
N SER A 84 -12.99 -5.02 -6.61
CA SER A 84 -13.45 -5.89 -7.69
C SER A 84 -13.09 -5.32 -9.07
N GLU A 85 -12.92 -4.01 -9.17
CA GLU A 85 -12.63 -3.27 -10.39
C GLU A 85 -11.15 -3.36 -10.77
N SER A 86 -10.77 -2.72 -11.88
CA SER A 86 -9.36 -2.71 -12.29
C SER A 86 -8.54 -1.86 -11.34
N LEU A 87 -7.43 -2.39 -10.80
CA LEU A 87 -6.47 -1.63 -9.99
C LEU A 87 -5.95 -0.36 -10.68
N LYS A 88 -6.01 -0.26 -12.02
CA LYS A 88 -5.68 0.98 -12.75
C LYS A 88 -6.57 2.16 -12.33
N MET A 89 -7.83 1.92 -11.97
CA MET A 89 -8.76 2.94 -11.50
C MET A 89 -8.34 3.50 -10.14
N PHE A 90 -7.62 2.70 -9.35
CA PHE A 90 -7.16 3.05 -8.00
C PHE A 90 -5.63 3.25 -7.93
N THR A 91 -4.99 3.57 -9.06
CA THR A 91 -3.57 3.89 -9.11
C THR A 91 -3.41 5.38 -9.38
N THR A 92 -2.99 6.14 -8.37
CA THR A 92 -2.65 7.56 -8.50
C THR A 92 -1.39 7.71 -9.35
N THR A 93 -1.51 8.30 -10.54
CA THR A 93 -0.36 8.54 -11.43
C THR A 93 0.39 9.81 -11.06
N LEU A 94 1.58 10.00 -11.62
CA LEU A 94 2.35 11.24 -11.46
C LEU A 94 1.55 12.48 -11.91
N LYS A 95 0.74 12.35 -12.96
CA LYS A 95 -0.13 13.43 -13.42
C LYS A 95 -1.23 13.72 -12.40
N ASP A 96 -1.90 12.69 -11.89
CA ASP A 96 -2.96 12.84 -10.88
C ASP A 96 -2.39 13.53 -9.63
N LYS A 97 -1.23 13.07 -9.15
CA LYS A 97 -0.54 13.66 -8.00
C LYS A 97 -0.17 15.13 -8.21
N LYS A 98 0.27 15.51 -9.41
CA LYS A 98 0.56 16.91 -9.77
C LYS A 98 -0.68 17.82 -9.62
N TYR A 99 -1.87 17.27 -9.80
CA TYR A 99 -3.15 17.99 -9.62
C TYR A 99 -3.81 17.72 -8.25
N GLY A 100 -3.12 17.04 -7.33
CA GLY A 100 -3.67 16.71 -6.01
C GLY A 100 -4.82 15.69 -6.04
N LEU A 101 -4.94 14.92 -7.12
CA LEU A 101 -5.96 13.88 -7.26
C LEU A 101 -5.44 12.56 -6.68
N TYR A 102 -6.21 11.95 -5.78
CA TYR A 102 -5.89 10.67 -5.15
C TYR A 102 -6.98 9.65 -5.50
N LYS A 103 -6.56 8.46 -5.91
CA LYS A 103 -7.46 7.40 -6.38
C LYS A 103 -7.57 6.27 -5.37
N LEU A 104 -7.92 6.61 -4.13
CA LEU A 104 -8.20 5.59 -3.11
C LEU A 104 -9.59 4.97 -3.33
N PRO A 105 -9.76 3.67 -3.03
CA PRO A 105 -11.09 3.06 -2.99
C PRO A 105 -11.97 3.66 -1.90
N GLU A 106 -13.28 3.38 -1.98
CA GLU A 106 -14.21 3.74 -0.92
C GLU A 106 -13.89 3.01 0.39
N GLU A 107 -14.29 3.61 1.51
CA GLU A 107 -14.05 3.04 2.85
C GLU A 107 -14.74 1.68 3.05
N SER A 108 -15.83 1.42 2.32
CA SER A 108 -16.52 0.12 2.28
C SER A 108 -15.63 -1.01 1.74
N CYS A 109 -14.59 -0.68 0.96
CA CYS A 109 -13.62 -1.64 0.43
C CYS A 109 -12.45 -1.90 1.41
N ARG A 110 -12.39 -1.20 2.56
CA ARG A 110 -11.30 -1.31 3.52
C ARG A 110 -11.44 -2.56 4.38
N LEU A 111 -10.39 -3.36 4.42
CA LEU A 111 -10.28 -4.59 5.21
C LEU A 111 -9.63 -4.28 6.56
N ARG A 112 -10.46 -3.85 7.53
CA ARG A 112 -10.00 -3.47 8.88
C ARG A 112 -9.49 -4.65 9.71
N ASP A 113 -9.94 -5.86 9.39
CA ASP A 113 -9.55 -7.10 10.06
C ASP A 113 -8.09 -7.50 9.79
N ILE A 114 -7.52 -7.04 8.68
CA ILE A 114 -6.14 -7.39 8.28
C ILE A 114 -5.23 -6.18 8.14
N GLU A 115 -5.66 -4.96 8.49
CA GLU A 115 -4.77 -3.79 8.42
C GLU A 115 -3.85 -3.69 9.64
N ILE A 116 -2.85 -2.80 9.57
CA ILE A 116 -2.03 -2.46 10.74
C ILE A 116 -2.47 -1.09 11.25
N ALA A 117 -3.29 -1.07 12.29
CA ALA A 117 -3.75 0.16 12.92
C ALA A 117 -2.59 0.86 13.66
N GLY A 118 -2.42 2.16 13.39
CA GLY A 118 -1.52 3.02 14.14
C GLY A 118 -2.20 3.64 15.36
N SER A 119 -1.41 4.05 16.34
CA SER A 119 -1.90 4.68 17.58
C SER A 119 -2.80 5.90 17.33
N ARG A 120 -2.52 6.72 16.31
CA ARG A 120 -3.35 7.90 15.98
C ARG A 120 -4.79 7.55 15.65
N GLN A 121 -5.01 6.45 14.91
CA GLN A 121 -6.36 6.04 14.57
C GLN A 121 -7.11 5.45 15.78
N MET A 122 -6.41 4.76 16.67
CA MET A 122 -7.01 4.24 17.90
C MET A 122 -7.51 5.38 18.80
N GLU A 123 -6.74 6.45 18.91
CA GLU A 123 -7.13 7.66 19.65
C GLU A 123 -8.37 8.33 19.03
N GLU A 124 -8.42 8.46 17.68
CA GLU A 124 -9.59 9.00 16.97
C GLU A 124 -10.86 8.16 17.15
N ASP A 125 -10.73 6.83 17.06
CA ASP A 125 -11.87 5.91 17.23
C ASP A 125 -12.41 5.96 18.68
N GLU A 126 -11.54 6.08 19.69
CA GLU A 126 -11.93 6.24 21.11
C GLU A 126 -12.61 7.58 21.43
N GLU A 127 -12.32 8.65 20.68
CA GLU A 127 -12.99 9.95 20.85
C GLU A 127 -14.40 9.96 20.28
N ILE A 128 -14.66 9.21 19.21
CA ILE A 128 -15.99 9.12 18.57
C ILE A 128 -16.98 8.33 19.43
N GLU A 129 -16.48 7.37 20.23
CA GLU A 129 -17.31 6.53 21.12
C GLU A 129 -17.65 7.21 22.46
N LYS A 130 -17.08 8.39 22.76
CA LYS A 130 -17.36 9.18 23.98
C LYS A 130 -18.44 10.23 23.77
#